data_AF-A0A1F7A534-F1
#
_entry.id   AF-A0A1F7A534-F1
#
_cell.length_a   1.000
_cell.length_b   1.000
_cell.length_c   1.000
_cell.angle_alpha   90.00
_cell.angle_beta   90.00
_cell.angle_gamma   90.00
#
_symmetry.space_group_name_H-M   'P 1'
#
loop_
_entity.id
_entity.type
_entity.pdbx_description
1 polymer ?
#
loop_
_entity_poly.entity_id
_entity_poly.type
_entity_poly.pdbx_seq_one_letter_code
_entity_poly.pdbx_strand_id
1 'polypeptide(L)'
;MIKFSPSRFSPGFSLLELLVVISIIGILIAISTVAFTTAQRTSRDSRRRSDIKAMQDAFEQYMADNGTYEACATMAAYDNGSGSIMPAGLPIDPRNSGDHVYNTSTGCTTSGYCVCALLESGSGNAAAPLADACNYVSGGDYYCLSDLQ
;
A
#
# COMPACT_ATOMS: atom_id res chain seq x y z
N MET A 1 -36.40 18.27 68.63
CA MET A 1 -36.61 17.03 67.86
C MET A 1 -35.62 17.04 66.70
N ILE A 2 -34.54 16.26 66.78
CA ILE A 2 -33.44 16.27 65.79
C ILE A 2 -33.68 15.10 64.82
N LYS A 3 -33.77 15.40 63.52
CA LYS A 3 -34.08 14.44 62.45
C LYS A 3 -32.77 14.02 61.78
N PHE A 4 -32.34 12.77 61.96
CA PHE A 4 -31.16 12.20 61.28
C PHE A 4 -31.56 11.73 59.88
N SER A 5 -30.93 12.31 58.85
CA SER A 5 -31.06 11.86 57.46
C SER A 5 -29.98 10.83 57.16
N PRO A 6 -30.32 9.65 56.58
CA PRO A 6 -29.32 8.63 56.27
C PRO A 6 -28.47 9.04 55.07
N SER A 7 -27.14 8.98 55.22
CA SER A 7 -26.19 9.14 54.11
C SER A 7 -26.19 7.88 53.24
N ARG A 8 -26.40 8.04 51.93
CA ARG A 8 -26.27 6.93 50.98
C ARG A 8 -24.80 6.70 50.69
N PHE A 9 -24.26 5.54 51.05
CA PHE A 9 -22.94 5.10 50.59
C PHE A 9 -23.03 4.77 49.10
N SER A 10 -22.33 5.54 48.26
CA SER A 10 -22.08 5.14 46.88
C SER A 10 -21.05 4.00 46.87
N PRO A 11 -21.33 2.86 46.24
CA PRO A 11 -20.34 1.81 46.09
C PRO A 11 -19.18 2.33 45.23
N GLY A 12 -17.98 2.38 45.81
CA GLY A 12 -16.74 2.68 45.08
C GLY A 12 -16.16 1.41 44.48
N PHE A 13 -15.50 1.54 43.33
CA PHE A 13 -14.73 0.45 42.72
C PHE A 13 -13.60 0.00 43.65
N SER A 14 -13.36 -1.31 43.72
CA SER A 14 -12.22 -1.86 44.45
C SER A 14 -10.92 -1.64 43.67
N LEU A 15 -9.80 -1.47 44.39
CA LEU A 15 -8.47 -1.42 43.79
C LEU A 15 -8.14 -2.70 43.01
N LEU A 16 -8.68 -3.84 43.46
CA LEU A 16 -8.53 -5.12 42.79
C LEU A 16 -9.27 -5.16 41.46
N GLU A 17 -10.50 -4.63 41.39
CA GLU A 17 -11.24 -4.53 40.12
C GLU A 17 -10.49 -3.69 39.10
N LEU A 18 -9.96 -2.54 39.51
CA LEU A 18 -9.18 -1.70 38.60
C LEU A 18 -7.91 -2.42 38.13
N LEU A 19 -7.23 -3.16 39.01
CA LEU A 19 -6.02 -3.92 38.69
C LEU A 19 -6.27 -5.02 37.67
N VAL A 20 -7.38 -5.76 37.79
CA VAL A 20 -7.74 -6.81 36.84
C VAL A 20 -8.12 -6.21 35.47
N VAL A 21 -8.79 -5.06 35.44
CA VAL A 21 -9.17 -4.41 34.19
C VAL A 21 -7.94 -3.95 33.40
N ILE A 22 -7.00 -3.26 34.03
CA ILE A 22 -5.79 -2.80 33.33
C ILE A 22 -4.89 -3.95 32.88
N SER A 23 -4.88 -5.07 33.62
CA SER A 23 -4.10 -6.25 33.22
C SER A 23 -4.68 -6.90 31.97
N ILE A 24 -6.02 -7.03 31.89
CA ILE A 24 -6.71 -7.54 30.70
C ILE A 24 -6.49 -6.60 29.51
N ILE A 25 -6.64 -5.28 29.70
CA ILE A 25 -6.40 -4.29 28.63
C ILE A 25 -4.95 -4.39 28.11
N GLY A 26 -3.96 -4.53 29.00
CA GLY A 26 -2.56 -4.68 28.62
C GLY A 26 -2.32 -5.90 27.72
N ILE A 27 -2.92 -7.04 28.06
CA ILE A 27 -2.82 -8.28 27.27
C ILE A 27 -3.47 -8.09 25.89
N LEU A 28 -4.67 -7.49 25.84
CA LEU A 28 -5.38 -7.24 24.58
C LEU A 28 -4.61 -6.31 23.65
N ILE A 29 -4.02 -5.23 24.18
CA ILE A 29 -3.22 -4.29 23.39
C ILE A 29 -1.99 -5.01 22.81
N ALA A 30 -1.28 -5.79 23.62
CA ALA A 30 -0.08 -6.49 23.16
C ALA A 30 -0.35 -7.38 21.93
N ILE A 31 -1.40 -8.20 21.98
CA ILE A 31 -1.77 -9.08 20.85
C ILE A 31 -2.28 -8.26 19.66
N SER A 32 -3.09 -7.23 19.91
CA SER A 32 -3.71 -6.41 18.86
C SER A 32 -2.68 -5.63 18.03
N THR A 33 -1.60 -5.15 18.64
CA THR A 33 -0.57 -4.36 17.94
C THR A 33 0.11 -5.14 16.82
N VAL A 34 0.49 -6.40 17.06
CA VAL A 34 1.14 -7.25 16.03
C VAL A 34 0.17 -7.51 14.87
N ALA A 35 -1.09 -7.87 15.17
CA ALA A 35 -2.11 -8.08 14.15
C ALA A 35 -2.36 -6.82 13.30
N PHE A 36 -2.42 -5.65 13.95
CA PHE A 36 -2.65 -4.37 13.28
C PHE A 36 -1.51 -4.01 12.30
N THR A 37 -0.25 -4.18 12.71
CA THR A 37 0.90 -3.87 11.84
C THR A 37 0.93 -4.75 10.59
N THR A 38 0.63 -6.05 10.72
CA THR A 38 0.52 -6.97 9.59
C THR A 38 -0.63 -6.57 8.65
N ALA A 39 -1.82 -6.28 9.20
CA ALA A 39 -2.97 -5.84 8.42
C ALA A 39 -2.68 -4.56 7.62
N GLN A 40 -1.96 -3.60 8.22
CA GLN A 40 -1.57 -2.37 7.55
C GLN A 40 -0.60 -2.62 6.39
N ARG A 41 0.37 -3.54 6.54
CA ARG A 41 1.28 -3.95 5.46
C ARG A 41 0.50 -4.58 4.29
N THR A 42 -0.40 -5.51 4.58
CA THR A 42 -1.25 -6.15 3.56
C THR A 42 -2.15 -5.15 2.84
N SER A 43 -2.70 -4.16 3.56
CA SER A 43 -3.51 -3.09 2.96
C SER A 43 -2.69 -2.23 2.00
N ARG A 44 -1.46 -1.84 2.38
CA ARG A 44 -0.54 -1.10 1.49
C ARG A 44 -0.14 -1.91 0.27
N ASP A 45 0.16 -3.20 0.44
CA ASP A 45 0.47 -4.09 -0.68
C ASP A 45 -0.71 -4.28 -1.63
N SER A 46 -1.94 -4.39 -1.11
CA SER A 46 -3.15 -4.42 -1.93
C SER A 46 -3.33 -3.13 -2.72
N ARG A 47 -3.02 -1.97 -2.10
CA ARG A 47 -3.06 -0.68 -2.78
C ARG A 47 -2.01 -0.61 -3.90
N ARG A 48 -0.77 -1.03 -3.64
CA ARG A 48 0.30 -1.13 -4.64
C ARG A 48 -0.12 -1.96 -5.85
N ARG A 49 -0.71 -3.14 -5.62
CA ARG A 49 -1.20 -3.99 -6.71
C ARG A 49 -2.26 -3.29 -7.56
N SER A 50 -3.20 -2.59 -6.91
CA SER A 50 -4.23 -1.81 -7.60
C SER A 50 -3.63 -0.66 -8.41
N ASP A 51 -2.61 0.01 -7.88
CA ASP A 51 -1.95 1.14 -8.54
C ASP A 51 -1.14 0.66 -9.76
N ILE A 52 -0.41 -0.47 -9.66
CA ILE A 52 0.25 -1.11 -10.81
C ILE A 52 -0.77 -1.51 -11.89
N LYS A 53 -1.92 -2.07 -11.50
CA LYS A 53 -2.98 -2.44 -12.44
C LYS A 53 -3.57 -1.22 -13.15
N ALA A 54 -3.80 -0.13 -12.44
CA ALA A 54 -4.30 1.12 -13.00
C ALA A 54 -3.32 1.72 -14.01
N MET A 55 -2.01 1.64 -13.72
CA MET A 55 -0.96 2.04 -14.68
C MET A 55 -0.97 1.17 -15.93
N GLN A 56 -1.11 -0.16 -15.77
CA GLN A 56 -1.25 -1.08 -16.89
C GLN A 56 -2.44 -0.67 -17.79
N ASP A 57 -3.63 -0.48 -17.20
CA ASP A 57 -4.82 -0.09 -17.97
C ASP A 57 -4.64 1.23 -18.73
N ALA A 58 -3.96 2.19 -18.12
CA ALA A 58 -3.65 3.47 -18.76
C ALA A 58 -2.69 3.31 -19.96
N PHE A 59 -1.66 2.47 -19.83
CA PHE A 59 -0.74 2.20 -20.94
C PHE A 59 -1.40 1.41 -22.08
N GLU A 60 -2.22 0.42 -21.77
CA GLU A 60 -2.99 -0.34 -22.76
C GLU A 60 -3.98 0.56 -23.51
N GLN A 61 -4.64 1.48 -22.80
CA GLN A 61 -5.51 2.48 -23.42
C GLN A 61 -4.72 3.39 -24.38
N TYR A 62 -3.54 3.86 -23.96
CA TYR A 62 -2.70 4.69 -24.81
C TYR A 62 -2.21 3.95 -26.06
N MET A 63 -1.85 2.67 -25.93
CA MET A 63 -1.48 1.81 -27.06
C MET A 63 -2.65 1.61 -28.03
N ALA A 64 -3.87 1.45 -27.52
CA ALA A 64 -5.06 1.34 -28.37
C ALA A 64 -5.30 2.62 -29.19
N ASP A 65 -5.03 3.80 -28.62
CA ASP A 65 -5.24 5.09 -29.28
C ASP A 65 -4.10 5.51 -30.21
N ASN A 66 -2.84 5.18 -29.87
CA ASN A 66 -1.64 5.71 -30.54
C ASN A 66 -0.79 4.64 -31.25
N GLY A 67 -1.04 3.36 -31.00
CA GLY A 67 -0.29 2.24 -31.58
C GLY A 67 1.15 2.11 -31.07
N THR A 68 1.54 2.85 -30.03
CA THR A 68 2.87 2.77 -29.39
C THR A 68 2.77 2.97 -27.89
N TYR A 69 3.79 2.55 -27.15
CA TYR A 69 3.96 2.86 -25.72
C TYR A 69 4.90 4.05 -25.46
N GLU A 70 5.14 4.90 -26.45
CA GLU A 70 6.12 6.00 -26.35
C GLU A 70 5.85 6.94 -25.16
N ALA A 71 4.58 7.16 -24.81
CA ALA A 71 4.25 7.98 -23.67
C ALA A 71 4.64 7.34 -22.32
N CYS A 72 4.81 6.02 -22.23
CA CYS A 72 5.37 5.34 -21.05
C CYS A 72 6.79 5.86 -20.75
N ALA A 73 7.62 6.01 -21.79
CA ALA A 73 8.98 6.53 -21.65
C ALA A 73 8.98 7.99 -21.18
N THR A 74 7.95 8.78 -21.54
CA THR A 74 7.79 10.16 -21.06
C THR A 74 7.22 10.25 -19.64
N MET A 75 6.42 9.27 -19.20
CA MET A 75 5.84 9.22 -17.85
C MET A 75 6.91 9.03 -16.76
N ALA A 76 8.07 8.46 -17.11
CA ALA A 76 9.28 8.41 -16.29
C ALA A 76 9.75 9.79 -15.78
N ALA A 77 9.30 10.88 -16.42
CA ALA A 77 9.76 12.25 -16.14
C ALA A 77 8.73 13.13 -15.39
N TYR A 78 7.50 12.66 -15.11
CA TYR A 78 6.41 13.53 -14.63
C TYR A 78 5.95 13.21 -13.20
N ASP A 79 6.65 13.80 -12.23
CA ASP A 79 6.35 13.85 -10.80
C ASP A 79 5.16 14.78 -10.42
N ASN A 80 4.49 15.42 -11.39
CA ASN A 80 3.50 16.48 -11.11
C ASN A 80 2.29 16.48 -12.06
N GLY A 81 1.55 15.37 -12.14
CA GLY A 81 0.17 15.38 -12.69
C GLY A 81 0.01 15.84 -14.15
N SER A 82 1.10 15.89 -14.91
CA SER A 82 1.11 16.43 -16.29
C SER A 82 1.21 15.33 -17.35
N GLY A 83 1.07 14.06 -16.95
CA GLY A 83 1.15 12.91 -17.86
C GLY A 83 -0.10 12.79 -18.73
N SER A 84 0.08 12.77 -20.05
CA SER A 84 -1.00 12.62 -21.04
C SER A 84 -1.82 11.32 -20.89
N ILE A 85 -1.31 10.32 -20.16
CA ILE A 85 -1.94 8.99 -20.02
C ILE A 85 -2.81 8.91 -18.76
N MET A 86 -2.42 9.58 -17.67
CA MET A 86 -3.17 9.60 -16.41
C MET A 86 -3.39 11.04 -15.95
N PRO A 87 -4.59 11.62 -16.17
CA PRO A 87 -4.87 13.03 -15.88
C PRO A 87 -4.86 13.37 -14.38
N ALA A 88 -4.94 12.37 -13.50
CA ALA A 88 -4.77 12.53 -12.05
C ALA A 88 -3.31 12.43 -11.59
N GLY A 89 -2.37 12.17 -12.50
CA GLY A 89 -0.97 11.87 -12.20
C GLY A 89 -0.72 10.39 -11.89
N LEU A 90 0.56 10.04 -11.74
CA LEU A 90 0.97 8.72 -11.27
C LEU A 90 0.45 8.49 -9.84
N PRO A 91 -0.03 7.28 -9.50
CA PRO A 91 -0.30 6.92 -8.12
C PRO A 91 0.91 7.18 -7.22
N ILE A 92 0.68 7.54 -5.97
CA ILE A 92 1.75 7.74 -4.98
C ILE A 92 1.71 6.57 -4.01
N ASP A 93 2.86 5.93 -3.78
CA ASP A 93 2.94 4.81 -2.86
C ASP A 93 2.53 5.21 -1.44
N PRO A 94 1.80 4.35 -0.68
CA PRO A 94 1.36 4.69 0.67
C PRO A 94 2.46 5.02 1.68
N ARG A 95 3.71 4.59 1.47
CA ARG A 95 4.86 5.00 2.29
C ARG A 95 5.59 6.21 1.72
N ASN A 96 5.53 6.40 0.40
CA ASN A 96 6.16 7.49 -0.36
C ASN A 96 7.58 7.84 0.14
N SER A 97 8.43 6.83 0.35
CA SER A 97 9.75 7.00 0.96
C SER A 97 10.75 5.94 0.46
N GLY A 98 11.96 6.35 0.10
CA GLY A 98 13.05 5.44 -0.29
C GLY A 98 12.74 4.67 -1.58
N ASP A 99 13.02 3.36 -1.59
CA ASP A 99 12.82 2.46 -2.75
C ASP A 99 11.33 2.18 -3.08
N HIS A 100 10.40 2.75 -2.30
CA HIS A 100 8.96 2.57 -2.49
C HIS A 100 8.34 3.62 -3.43
N VAL A 101 9.12 4.32 -4.25
CA VAL A 101 8.57 5.15 -5.33
C VAL A 101 8.29 4.24 -6.53
N TYR A 102 7.09 4.30 -7.12
CA TYR A 102 6.78 3.52 -8.32
C TYR A 102 7.69 3.97 -9.45
N ASN A 103 8.73 3.17 -9.73
CA ASN A 103 9.70 3.46 -10.77
C ASN A 103 9.19 2.89 -12.11
N THR A 104 8.64 3.75 -12.95
CA THR A 104 8.21 3.40 -14.31
C THR A 104 9.31 3.63 -15.35
N SER A 105 10.47 4.18 -14.96
CA SER A 105 11.48 4.66 -15.91
C SER A 105 12.37 3.57 -16.51
N THR A 106 12.70 2.56 -15.73
CA THR A 106 13.57 1.43 -16.12
C THR A 106 12.82 0.32 -16.82
N GLY A 107 11.68 0.59 -17.45
CA GLY A 107 10.83 -0.46 -18.04
C GLY A 107 10.23 -0.13 -19.39
N CYS A 108 10.31 1.12 -19.88
CA CYS A 108 9.49 1.58 -21.00
C CYS A 108 10.28 1.64 -22.31
N THR A 109 9.70 1.07 -23.36
CA THR A 109 10.10 1.25 -24.76
C THR A 109 8.90 1.68 -25.59
N THR A 110 9.10 1.93 -26.89
CA THR A 110 7.98 2.18 -27.83
C THR A 110 7.10 0.96 -28.04
N SER A 111 7.58 -0.24 -27.71
CA SER A 111 6.98 -1.53 -28.09
C SER A 111 6.58 -2.40 -26.91
N GLY A 112 6.95 -2.03 -25.68
CA GLY A 112 6.59 -2.77 -24.48
C GLY A 112 6.97 -2.00 -23.22
N TYR A 113 6.42 -2.41 -22.09
CA TYR A 113 6.72 -1.80 -20.80
C TYR A 113 6.77 -2.82 -19.65
N CYS A 114 7.47 -2.47 -18.58
CA CYS A 114 7.39 -3.16 -17.30
C CYS A 114 7.21 -2.16 -16.16
N VAL A 115 6.13 -2.30 -15.40
CA VAL A 115 5.88 -1.51 -14.18
C VAL A 115 5.85 -2.39 -12.95
N CYS A 116 6.56 -1.95 -11.91
CA CYS A 116 6.80 -2.74 -10.71
C CYS A 116 6.58 -1.95 -9.42
N ALA A 117 6.10 -2.62 -8.39
CA ALA A 117 6.06 -2.13 -7.01
C ALA A 117 6.74 -3.12 -6.07
N LEU A 118 7.60 -2.63 -5.19
CA LEU A 118 8.18 -3.45 -4.11
C LEU A 118 7.12 -3.71 -3.03
N LEU A 119 6.80 -4.98 -2.75
CA LEU A 119 5.84 -5.35 -1.72
C LEU A 119 6.52 -5.50 -0.35
N GLU A 120 5.86 -5.03 0.71
CA GLU A 120 6.37 -5.15 2.08
C GLU A 120 6.29 -6.58 2.63
N SER A 121 5.39 -7.39 2.08
CA SER A 121 5.24 -8.81 2.42
C SER A 121 6.23 -9.73 1.71
N GLY A 122 7.00 -9.25 0.71
CA GLY A 122 7.86 -10.09 -0.12
C GLY A 122 7.11 -11.14 -0.96
N SER A 123 5.80 -10.95 -1.15
CA SER A 123 4.93 -11.90 -1.88
C SER A 123 4.66 -11.43 -3.32
N GLY A 124 5.71 -10.98 -4.00
CA GLY A 124 5.67 -10.52 -5.38
C GLY A 124 5.76 -11.67 -6.40
N ASN A 125 5.74 -11.30 -7.68
CA ASN A 125 5.87 -12.19 -8.83
C ASN A 125 7.16 -11.94 -9.63
N ALA A 126 8.03 -11.02 -9.20
CA ALA A 126 9.23 -10.63 -9.93
C ALA A 126 10.39 -10.25 -9.01
N ALA A 127 11.62 -10.45 -9.49
CA ALA A 127 12.85 -10.18 -8.74
C ALA A 127 13.23 -8.69 -8.74
N ALA A 128 12.98 -8.01 -9.86
CA ALA A 128 13.20 -6.58 -10.08
C ALA A 128 12.61 -6.18 -11.44
N PRO A 129 12.35 -4.88 -11.69
CA PRO A 129 12.20 -4.37 -13.06
C PRO A 129 13.53 -4.51 -13.82
N LEU A 130 13.49 -5.07 -15.04
CA LEU A 130 14.57 -4.89 -16.03
C LEU A 130 14.11 -3.83 -17.06
N ALA A 131 15.10 -3.20 -17.72
CA ALA A 131 14.97 -2.05 -18.64
C ALA A 131 13.69 -1.99 -19.50
N ASP A 132 13.24 -3.14 -19.99
CA ASP A 132 12.17 -3.32 -20.95
C ASP A 132 11.37 -4.62 -20.72
N ALA A 133 11.64 -5.33 -19.61
CA ALA A 133 10.99 -6.60 -19.31
C ALA A 133 10.85 -6.84 -17.80
N CYS A 134 9.78 -7.52 -17.40
CA CYS A 134 9.63 -7.94 -16.02
C CYS A 134 10.35 -9.26 -15.77
N ASN A 135 11.28 -9.29 -14.81
CA ASN A 135 11.96 -10.53 -14.42
C ASN A 135 11.06 -11.39 -13.52
N TYR A 136 10.11 -12.10 -14.14
CA TYR A 136 9.17 -12.95 -13.42
C TYR A 136 9.88 -14.15 -12.78
N VAL A 137 9.76 -14.26 -11.46
CA VAL A 137 10.33 -15.36 -10.68
C VAL A 137 9.34 -15.81 -9.63
N SER A 138 9.44 -17.08 -9.22
CA SER A 138 8.69 -17.58 -8.07
C SER A 138 9.25 -16.97 -6.78
N GLY A 139 8.44 -16.21 -6.04
CA GLY A 139 8.82 -15.66 -4.73
C GLY A 139 9.72 -14.44 -4.78
N GLY A 140 9.60 -13.62 -5.83
CA GLY A 140 10.27 -12.31 -5.86
C GLY A 140 9.55 -11.28 -4.98
N ASP A 141 10.24 -10.22 -4.59
CA ASP A 141 9.66 -9.19 -3.71
C ASP A 141 8.82 -8.15 -4.46
N TYR A 142 8.97 -8.06 -5.79
CA TYR A 142 8.28 -7.08 -6.62
C TYR A 142 6.99 -7.65 -7.20
N TYR A 143 5.94 -6.84 -7.18
CA TYR A 143 4.78 -7.06 -8.02
C TYR A 143 4.92 -6.26 -9.31
N CYS A 144 5.14 -6.97 -10.41
CA CYS A 144 5.31 -6.39 -11.73
C CYS A 144 4.21 -6.84 -12.69
N LEU A 145 3.82 -5.93 -13.59
CA LEU A 145 2.99 -6.20 -14.75
C LEU A 145 3.66 -5.62 -16.00
N SER A 146 3.53 -6.33 -17.12
CA SER A 146 4.00 -5.92 -18.44
C SER A 146 2.82 -5.69 -19.38
N ASP A 147 3.12 -5.33 -20.63
CA ASP A 147 2.15 -5.26 -21.72
C ASP A 147 1.39 -6.58 -21.93
N LEU A 148 0.16 -6.47 -22.46
CA LEU A 148 -0.76 -7.59 -22.69
C LEU A 148 -0.62 -8.27 -24.06
N GLN A 149 0.36 -7.87 -24.87
CA GLN A 149 0.52 -8.29 -26.27
C GLN A 149 1.34 -9.59 -26.42
#